data_AF-A0A5C6YQZ3-F1
#
_entry.id   AF-A0A5C6YQZ3-F1
#
_cell.length_a   1.000
_cell.length_b   1.000
_cell.length_c   1.000
_cell.angle_alpha   90.00
_cell.angle_beta   90.00
_cell.angle_gamma   90.00
#
_symmetry.space_group_name_H-M   'P 1'
#
loop_
_entity.id
_entity.type
_entity.pdbx_description
1 polymer ?
#
loop_
_entity_poly.entity_id
_entity_poly.type
_entity_poly.pdbx_seq_one_letter_code
_entity_poly.pdbx_strand_id
1 'polypeptide(L)'
;MANKPRFPFLLSPISLALALGTSTAWAQQAPVASTADAAAPTGEAANADTAAGGAARAHKHKLDVVVVTGNPLSQRELAAPVQALSGDALTLKRGASLGDTLDGLAGVGSTYFGPNSNRPTMRGLDGDRVRMLSNSGASVDASSLSFDHALPVDPLVLTRVEVLRGA
;
A
#
# COMPACT_ATOMS: atom_id res chain seq x y z
N MET A 1 -7.49 -11.93 65.28
CA MET A 1 -6.37 -12.77 64.79
C MET A 1 -6.81 -13.44 63.49
N ALA A 2 -5.88 -13.69 62.54
CA ALA A 2 -6.07 -14.15 61.14
C ALA A 2 -6.08 -12.99 60.11
N ASN A 3 -4.92 -12.48 59.68
CA ASN A 3 -3.93 -12.98 58.70
C ASN A 3 -4.38 -12.80 57.23
N LYS A 4 -3.87 -11.73 56.59
CA LYS A 4 -4.11 -11.35 55.20
C LYS A 4 -2.81 -11.56 54.43
N PRO A 5 -2.75 -12.35 53.35
CA PRO A 5 -1.49 -12.58 52.63
C PRO A 5 -1.12 -11.37 51.77
N ARG A 6 0.12 -10.90 51.96
CA ARG A 6 0.79 -9.91 51.10
C ARG A 6 1.63 -10.66 50.07
N PHE A 7 1.40 -10.41 48.79
CA PHE A 7 2.29 -10.84 47.70
C PHE A 7 3.00 -9.61 47.13
N PRO A 8 4.35 -9.55 47.14
CA PRO A 8 5.11 -8.61 46.35
C PRO A 8 5.68 -9.33 45.12
N PHE A 9 5.26 -8.96 43.92
CA PHE A 9 5.97 -9.31 42.70
C PHE A 9 6.12 -8.05 41.84
N LEU A 10 7.30 -7.45 41.93
CA LEU A 10 7.85 -6.59 40.89
C LEU A 10 8.36 -7.50 39.76
N LEU A 11 7.90 -7.30 38.53
CA LEU A 11 8.64 -7.69 37.33
C LEU A 11 8.72 -6.49 36.37
N SER A 12 9.95 -6.10 36.11
CA SER A 12 10.42 -5.09 35.17
C SER A 12 10.29 -5.57 33.71
N PRO A 13 10.16 -4.67 32.72
CA PRO A 13 10.09 -5.03 31.30
C PRO A 13 11.44 -5.51 30.75
N ILE A 14 11.41 -6.56 29.93
CA ILE A 14 12.55 -7.01 29.13
C ILE A 14 12.49 -6.24 27.80
N SER A 15 13.35 -5.23 27.67
CA SER A 15 13.66 -4.60 26.38
C SER A 15 14.61 -5.53 25.60
N LEU A 16 14.23 -5.90 24.38
CA LEU A 16 15.09 -6.60 23.44
C LEU A 16 15.37 -5.68 22.25
N ALA A 17 16.53 -5.01 22.29
CA ALA A 17 17.09 -4.28 21.17
C ALA A 17 18.11 -5.18 20.47
N LEU A 18 17.88 -5.50 19.19
CA LEU A 18 18.83 -6.21 18.36
C LEU A 18 19.31 -5.27 17.25
N ALA A 19 20.50 -4.70 17.46
CA ALA A 19 21.28 -4.02 16.44
C ALA A 19 22.35 -4.98 15.92
N LEU A 20 22.35 -5.26 14.62
CA LEU A 20 23.55 -5.74 13.93
C LEU A 20 23.96 -4.70 12.91
N GLY A 21 25.06 -4.01 13.23
CA GLY A 21 25.91 -3.38 12.24
C GLY A 21 26.94 -4.39 11.75
N THR A 22 27.26 -4.34 10.46
CA THR A 22 28.54 -4.81 9.95
C THR A 22 29.09 -3.73 9.02
N SER A 23 30.29 -3.27 9.36
CA SER A 23 31.07 -2.30 8.62
C SER A 23 31.99 -2.98 7.60
N THR A 24 32.51 -2.16 6.68
CA THR A 24 33.73 -2.32 5.87
C THR A 24 33.68 -3.19 4.61
N ALA A 25 33.84 -2.55 3.45
CA ALA A 25 34.94 -2.84 2.53
C ALA A 25 35.08 -1.71 1.50
N TRP A 26 36.21 -1.00 1.55
CA TRP A 26 36.68 -0.14 0.46
C TRP A 26 37.05 -1.00 -0.76
N ALA A 27 36.56 -0.64 -1.94
CA ALA A 27 37.10 -1.12 -3.21
C ALA A 27 37.65 0.08 -4.00
N GLN A 28 38.92 -0.03 -4.33
CA GLN A 28 39.81 1.03 -4.82
C GLN A 28 39.60 1.30 -6.32
N GLN A 29 39.62 2.57 -6.71
CA GLN A 29 39.79 3.00 -8.10
C GLN A 29 41.24 2.80 -8.56
N ALA A 30 41.43 2.18 -9.72
CA ALA A 30 42.71 2.16 -10.45
C ALA A 30 42.67 3.18 -11.62
N PRO A 31 43.65 4.07 -11.76
CA PRO A 31 43.80 4.90 -12.96
C PRO A 31 44.64 4.15 -14.01
N VAL A 32 44.08 3.93 -15.20
CA VAL A 32 44.87 3.56 -16.38
C VAL A 32 45.49 4.82 -16.97
N ALA A 33 46.82 4.89 -16.91
CA ALA A 33 47.62 5.92 -17.56
C ALA A 33 47.59 5.72 -19.09
N SER A 34 47.26 6.78 -19.83
CA SER A 34 47.59 6.88 -21.25
C SER A 34 48.74 7.86 -21.40
N THR A 35 49.88 7.34 -21.82
CA THR A 35 51.07 8.08 -22.25
C THR A 35 50.96 8.48 -23.73
N ALA A 36 51.75 9.47 -24.11
CA ALA A 36 52.01 10.01 -25.45
C ALA A 36 51.02 11.11 -25.89
N ASP A 37 51.45 12.29 -26.36
CA ASP A 37 52.76 12.74 -26.82
C ASP A 37 52.86 14.27 -26.67
N ALA A 38 54.08 14.76 -26.49
CA ALA A 38 54.41 16.17 -26.35
C ALA A 38 54.74 16.78 -27.71
N ALA A 39 54.12 17.91 -28.04
CA ALA A 39 54.69 18.87 -28.98
C ALA A 39 54.19 20.29 -28.67
N ALA A 40 55.13 21.18 -28.39
CA ALA A 40 54.99 22.63 -28.32
C ALA A 40 56.28 23.23 -28.95
N PRO A 41 56.39 24.54 -29.20
CA PRO A 41 55.40 25.58 -29.52
C PRO A 41 55.81 26.40 -30.77
N THR A 42 54.96 27.32 -31.27
CA THR A 42 55.40 28.62 -31.85
C THR A 42 54.21 29.57 -32.11
N GLY A 43 54.36 30.84 -31.71
CA GLY A 43 53.86 32.01 -32.46
C GLY A 43 52.51 32.64 -32.08
N GLU A 44 52.52 33.47 -31.03
CA GLU A 44 52.05 34.88 -30.98
C GLU A 44 50.79 35.35 -31.77
N ALA A 45 49.75 35.79 -31.05
CA ALA A 45 49.17 37.15 -31.13
C ALA A 45 47.96 37.31 -30.17
N ALA A 46 47.91 38.47 -29.51
CA ALA A 46 46.89 38.89 -28.57
C ALA A 46 45.49 39.09 -29.20
N ASN A 47 44.44 38.87 -28.42
CA ASN A 47 43.29 39.79 -28.33
C ASN A 47 42.40 39.41 -27.14
N ALA A 48 42.25 40.35 -26.21
CA ALA A 48 41.19 40.35 -25.22
C ALA A 48 39.97 41.03 -25.84
N ASP A 49 38.85 40.32 -25.93
CA ASP A 49 37.53 40.96 -25.84
C ASP A 49 36.58 40.02 -25.11
N THR A 50 36.02 40.56 -24.04
CA THR A 50 35.07 39.91 -23.15
C THR A 50 33.68 40.31 -23.60
N ALA A 51 32.99 39.42 -24.32
CA ALA A 51 31.56 39.54 -24.56
C ALA A 51 30.87 38.26 -24.07
N ALA A 52 30.13 38.40 -22.97
CA ALA A 52 29.42 37.34 -22.28
C ALA A 52 28.30 36.75 -23.17
N GLY A 53 28.61 35.68 -23.90
CA GLY A 53 27.64 34.78 -24.50
C GLY A 53 27.28 33.68 -23.51
N GLY A 54 26.24 33.89 -22.70
CA GLY A 54 25.65 32.87 -21.84
C GLY A 54 24.88 31.84 -22.66
N ALA A 55 25.57 31.01 -23.44
CA ALA A 55 24.98 29.84 -24.06
C ALA A 55 24.59 28.85 -22.97
N ALA A 56 23.29 28.70 -22.71
CA ALA A 56 22.76 27.66 -21.84
C ALA A 56 23.24 26.30 -22.36
N ARG A 57 24.23 25.73 -21.68
CA ARG A 57 24.77 24.41 -22.01
C ARG A 57 23.68 23.40 -21.72
N ALA A 58 23.08 22.83 -22.77
CA ALA A 58 22.09 21.78 -22.63
C ALA A 58 22.74 20.55 -21.95
N HIS A 59 22.52 20.42 -20.65
CA HIS A 59 22.93 19.24 -19.88
C HIS A 59 22.04 18.07 -20.30
N LYS A 60 22.57 17.19 -21.15
CA LYS A 60 21.90 15.94 -21.51
C LYS A 60 22.04 14.98 -20.33
N HIS A 61 21.01 14.92 -19.49
CA HIS A 61 20.92 13.91 -18.45
C HIS A 61 20.67 12.55 -19.09
N LYS A 62 21.63 11.64 -18.95
CA LYS A 62 21.47 10.24 -19.32
C LYS A 62 20.77 9.56 -18.14
N LEU A 63 19.54 9.13 -18.35
CA LEU A 63 18.78 8.42 -17.33
C LEU A 63 19.20 6.96 -17.32
N ASP A 64 19.33 6.40 -16.12
CA ASP A 64 19.53 4.97 -15.97
C ASP A 64 18.23 4.23 -16.30
N VAL A 65 18.38 3.13 -17.04
CA VAL A 65 17.25 2.26 -17.39
C VAL A 65 16.93 1.38 -16.18
N VAL A 66 15.78 1.62 -15.57
CA VAL A 66 15.21 0.74 -14.55
C VAL A 66 14.30 -0.26 -15.24
N VAL A 67 14.69 -1.54 -15.24
CA VAL A 67 13.86 -2.64 -15.74
C VAL A 67 12.95 -3.12 -14.61
N VAL A 68 11.65 -2.87 -14.73
CA VAL A 68 10.63 -3.36 -13.79
C VAL A 68 9.95 -4.57 -14.40
N THR A 69 10.25 -5.76 -13.87
CA THR A 69 9.55 -7.00 -14.24
C THR A 69 8.49 -7.29 -13.18
N GLY A 70 7.21 -7.22 -13.56
CA GLY A 70 6.11 -7.58 -12.66
C GLY A 70 6.03 -9.10 -12.47
N ASN A 71 6.19 -9.58 -11.24
CA ASN A 71 5.92 -10.97 -10.87
C ASN A 71 4.72 -11.03 -9.90
N PRO A 72 3.48 -11.20 -10.40
CA PRO A 72 2.28 -11.22 -9.55
C PRO A 72 2.18 -12.48 -8.68
N LEU A 73 3.02 -13.51 -8.92
CA LEU A 73 2.95 -14.81 -8.25
C LEU A 73 4.02 -14.99 -7.17
N SER A 74 5.11 -14.20 -7.16
CA SER A 74 6.12 -14.26 -6.08
C SER A 74 5.69 -13.57 -4.80
N GLN A 75 4.66 -12.75 -4.86
CA GLN A 75 4.00 -12.20 -3.68
C GLN A 75 3.15 -13.34 -3.09
N ARG A 76 3.75 -14.13 -2.20
CA ARG A 76 3.02 -15.08 -1.33
C ARG A 76 2.10 -14.37 -0.32
N GLU A 77 2.03 -13.05 -0.36
CA GLU A 77 1.02 -12.29 0.35
C GLU A 77 -0.35 -12.67 -0.20
N LEU A 78 -1.18 -13.24 0.68
CA LEU A 78 -2.61 -13.36 0.44
C LEU A 78 -3.12 -12.01 -0.08
N ALA A 79 -4.06 -12.02 -1.02
CA ALA A 79 -4.64 -10.81 -1.60
C ALA A 79 -5.00 -9.82 -0.47
N ALA A 80 -4.16 -8.81 -0.26
CA ALA A 80 -4.34 -7.88 0.83
C ALA A 80 -5.65 -7.12 0.60
N PRO A 81 -6.47 -6.90 1.65
CA PRO A 81 -7.72 -6.20 1.48
C PRO A 81 -7.43 -4.80 0.97
N VAL A 82 -8.10 -4.44 -0.12
CA VAL A 82 -7.89 -3.13 -0.74
C VAL A 82 -8.49 -2.04 0.15
N GLN A 83 -9.54 -2.39 0.90
CA GLN A 83 -10.08 -1.60 2.00
C GLN A 83 -10.51 -2.52 3.14
N ALA A 84 -10.32 -2.07 4.37
CA ALA A 84 -10.82 -2.74 5.57
C ALA A 84 -11.48 -1.72 6.50
N LEU A 85 -12.66 -2.06 7.00
CA LEU A 85 -13.43 -1.26 7.95
C LEU A 85 -13.57 -2.05 9.25
N SER A 86 -13.14 -1.48 10.38
CA SER A 86 -13.20 -2.15 11.69
C SER A 86 -13.24 -1.14 12.83
N GLY A 87 -13.53 -1.60 14.06
CA GLY A 87 -13.51 -0.78 15.26
C GLY A 87 -14.42 0.46 15.18
N ASP A 88 -13.86 1.61 15.54
CA ASP A 88 -14.61 2.88 15.57
C ASP A 88 -15.07 3.32 14.18
N ALA A 89 -14.25 3.09 13.14
CA ALA A 89 -14.60 3.44 11.78
C ALA A 89 -15.82 2.65 11.29
N LEU A 90 -15.90 1.36 11.62
CA LEU A 90 -17.09 0.54 11.36
C LEU A 90 -18.27 1.05 12.19
N THR A 91 -18.03 1.39 13.45
CA THR A 91 -19.07 1.88 14.36
C THR A 91 -19.74 3.15 13.85
N LEU A 92 -18.96 4.11 13.37
CA LEU A 92 -19.45 5.38 12.86
C LEU A 92 -20.18 5.27 11.51
N LYS A 93 -19.84 4.27 10.70
CA LYS A 93 -20.44 4.03 9.38
C LYS A 93 -21.62 3.05 9.38
N ARG A 94 -21.91 2.37 10.49
CA ARG A 94 -22.98 1.37 10.55
C ARG A 94 -24.32 1.95 10.08
N GLY A 95 -24.83 1.39 9.00
CA GLY A 95 -26.15 1.66 8.47
C GLY A 95 -27.15 0.59 8.88
N ALA A 96 -28.36 0.66 8.30
CA ALA A 96 -29.43 -0.29 8.57
C ALA A 96 -29.17 -1.67 7.92
N SER A 97 -28.31 -1.72 6.91
CA SER A 97 -27.87 -2.95 6.25
C SER A 97 -26.37 -2.91 5.92
N LEU A 98 -25.85 -4.05 5.44
CA LEU A 98 -24.47 -4.10 4.95
C LEU A 98 -24.25 -3.22 3.71
N GLY A 99 -25.25 -3.09 2.83
CA GLY A 99 -25.17 -2.22 1.66
C GLY A 99 -24.97 -0.75 2.06
N ASP A 100 -25.79 -0.25 2.99
CA ASP A 100 -25.68 1.12 3.48
C ASP A 100 -24.38 1.37 4.24
N THR A 101 -23.91 0.38 5.00
CA THR A 101 -22.66 0.49 5.78
C THR A 101 -21.43 0.65 4.89
N LEU A 102 -21.44 -0.01 3.73
CA LEU A 102 -20.31 0.00 2.78
C LEU A 102 -20.45 1.08 1.70
N ASP A 103 -21.60 1.75 1.63
CA ASP A 103 -21.82 2.79 0.65
C ASP A 103 -20.85 3.97 0.83
N GLY A 104 -20.44 4.54 -0.30
CA GLY A 104 -19.44 5.61 -0.35
C GLY A 104 -18.00 5.19 -0.05
N LEU A 105 -17.69 3.89 0.14
CA LEU A 105 -16.31 3.41 0.10
C LEU A 105 -15.79 3.44 -1.35
N ALA A 106 -14.48 3.65 -1.54
CA ALA A 106 -13.94 3.87 -2.88
C ALA A 106 -14.17 2.66 -3.81
N GLY A 107 -14.95 2.82 -4.88
CA GLY A 107 -15.27 1.74 -5.83
C GLY A 107 -16.26 0.69 -5.31
N VAL A 108 -16.90 0.96 -4.17
CA VAL A 108 -18.03 0.20 -3.62
C VAL A 108 -19.24 1.12 -3.61
N GLY A 109 -20.39 0.62 -4.05
CA GLY A 109 -21.67 1.32 -3.91
C GLY A 109 -22.71 0.38 -3.33
N SER A 110 -23.96 0.81 -3.27
CA SER A 110 -25.09 -0.04 -2.88
C SER A 110 -26.18 -0.04 -3.96
N THR A 111 -26.86 -1.17 -4.14
CA THR A 111 -28.16 -1.20 -4.83
C THR A 111 -29.24 -0.58 -3.95
N TYR A 112 -30.42 -0.32 -4.49
CA TYR A 112 -31.56 0.18 -3.72
C TYR A 112 -32.88 -0.33 -4.30
N PHE A 113 -33.55 -1.22 -3.57
CA PHE A 113 -34.91 -1.71 -3.85
C PHE A 113 -35.92 -1.28 -2.78
N GLY A 114 -35.46 -0.67 -1.69
CA GLY A 114 -36.27 -0.17 -0.59
C GLY A 114 -35.46 -0.12 0.71
N PRO A 115 -36.07 0.36 1.81
CA PRO A 115 -35.46 0.29 3.13
C PRO A 115 -35.06 -1.15 3.46
N ASN A 116 -33.81 -1.39 3.84
CA ASN A 116 -33.28 -2.73 4.15
C ASN A 116 -33.39 -3.74 2.98
N SER A 117 -33.50 -3.27 1.74
CA SER A 117 -33.47 -4.09 0.52
C SER A 117 -32.40 -3.55 -0.42
N ASN A 118 -31.15 -3.78 -0.06
CA ASN A 118 -29.99 -3.24 -0.73
C ASN A 118 -28.78 -4.17 -0.56
N ARG A 119 -27.81 -4.03 -1.48
CA ARG A 119 -26.65 -4.91 -1.56
C ARG A 119 -25.41 -4.13 -1.99
N PRO A 120 -24.23 -4.44 -1.43
CA PRO A 120 -23.00 -3.84 -1.88
C PRO A 120 -22.69 -4.25 -3.32
N THR A 121 -22.26 -3.29 -4.12
CA THR A 121 -21.82 -3.46 -5.50
C THR A 121 -20.36 -3.06 -5.61
N MET A 122 -19.61 -3.69 -6.51
CA MET A 122 -18.22 -3.32 -6.79
C MET A 122 -18.06 -2.97 -8.25
N ARG A 123 -17.64 -1.74 -8.56
CA ARG A 123 -17.52 -1.24 -9.94
C ARG A 123 -18.80 -1.43 -10.78
N GLY A 124 -19.97 -1.31 -10.15
CA GLY A 124 -21.27 -1.54 -10.79
C GLY A 124 -21.65 -3.02 -11.00
N LEU A 125 -20.81 -3.96 -10.53
CA LEU A 125 -21.13 -5.38 -10.48
C LEU A 125 -21.84 -5.71 -9.16
N ASP A 126 -22.82 -6.60 -9.26
CA ASP A 126 -23.63 -7.10 -8.15
C ASP A 126 -23.93 -8.60 -8.34
N GLY A 127 -24.76 -9.15 -7.46
CA GLY A 127 -25.21 -10.55 -7.55
C GLY A 127 -24.08 -11.52 -7.28
N ASP A 128 -24.04 -12.63 -8.01
CA ASP A 128 -23.00 -13.66 -7.91
C ASP A 128 -21.59 -13.15 -8.30
N ARG A 129 -21.49 -11.98 -8.95
CA ARG A 129 -20.22 -11.35 -9.32
C ARG A 129 -19.52 -10.72 -8.12
N VAL A 130 -20.26 -10.38 -7.07
CA VAL A 130 -19.73 -9.89 -5.79
C VAL A 130 -19.97 -10.96 -4.74
N ARG A 131 -18.92 -11.75 -4.48
CA ARG A 131 -18.99 -12.82 -3.48
C ARG A 131 -18.90 -12.26 -2.08
N MET A 132 -19.87 -12.63 -1.26
CA MET A 132 -19.86 -12.33 0.16
C MET A 132 -19.26 -13.50 0.93
N LEU A 133 -18.28 -13.19 1.78
CA LEU A 133 -17.62 -14.17 2.64
C LEU A 133 -17.80 -13.76 4.10
N SER A 134 -18.22 -14.69 4.93
CA SER A 134 -18.23 -14.54 6.38
C SER A 134 -17.14 -15.46 6.94
N ASN A 135 -16.12 -14.88 7.58
CA ASN A 135 -14.97 -15.62 8.11
C ASN A 135 -14.36 -16.59 7.07
N SER A 136 -14.17 -16.10 5.83
CA SER A 136 -13.69 -16.87 4.67
C SER A 136 -14.62 -17.97 4.15
N GLY A 137 -15.79 -18.19 4.77
CA GLY A 137 -16.84 -19.07 4.26
C GLY A 137 -17.79 -18.34 3.32
N ALA A 138 -18.21 -18.99 2.22
CA ALA A 138 -19.19 -18.42 1.31
C ALA A 138 -20.53 -18.17 2.02
N SER A 139 -21.05 -16.95 1.92
CA SER A 139 -22.41 -16.65 2.37
C SER A 139 -23.41 -17.24 1.37
N VAL A 140 -24.39 -17.98 1.88
CA VAL A 140 -25.48 -18.53 1.08
C VAL A 140 -26.73 -17.74 1.39
N ASP A 141 -27.31 -17.13 0.36
CA ASP A 141 -28.45 -16.24 0.50
C ASP A 141 -29.21 -16.10 -0.81
N ALA A 142 -30.51 -15.82 -0.74
CA ALA A 142 -31.35 -15.58 -1.91
C ALA A 142 -31.12 -14.20 -2.53
N SER A 143 -30.40 -13.28 -1.87
CA SER A 143 -30.27 -11.90 -2.37
C SER A 143 -29.36 -11.80 -3.60
N SER A 144 -28.59 -12.87 -3.87
CA SER A 144 -27.86 -13.01 -5.12
C SER A 144 -28.77 -13.41 -6.29
N LEU A 145 -29.94 -14.00 -6.00
CA LEU A 145 -30.94 -14.41 -6.98
C LEU A 145 -32.06 -13.36 -7.18
N SER A 146 -32.44 -12.66 -6.12
CA SER A 146 -33.52 -11.66 -6.12
C SER A 146 -33.16 -10.43 -5.27
N PHE A 147 -33.68 -9.26 -5.63
CA PHE A 147 -33.32 -7.98 -4.99
C PHE A 147 -34.32 -7.51 -3.91
N ASP A 148 -35.30 -8.34 -3.58
CA ASP A 148 -36.39 -8.06 -2.63
C ASP A 148 -35.99 -8.16 -1.16
N HIS A 149 -34.73 -8.47 -0.88
CA HIS A 149 -34.18 -8.51 0.47
C HIS A 149 -32.69 -8.14 0.49
N ALA A 150 -32.23 -7.69 1.65
CA ALA A 150 -30.81 -7.46 1.92
C ALA A 150 -30.06 -8.76 2.24
N LEU A 151 -28.73 -8.65 2.21
CA LEU A 151 -27.84 -9.71 2.70
C LEU A 151 -28.15 -10.05 4.17
N PRO A 152 -28.12 -11.33 4.57
CA PRO A 152 -28.42 -11.80 5.93
C PRO A 152 -27.22 -11.57 6.86
N VAL A 153 -26.69 -10.35 6.84
CA VAL A 153 -25.55 -9.91 7.65
C VAL A 153 -25.96 -8.62 8.34
N ASP A 154 -26.08 -8.69 9.66
CA ASP A 154 -26.36 -7.53 10.50
C ASP A 154 -25.06 -6.74 10.77
N PRO A 155 -24.97 -5.46 10.35
CA PRO A 155 -23.82 -4.62 10.64
C PRO A 155 -23.53 -4.46 12.13
N LEU A 156 -24.53 -4.55 13.01
CA LEU A 156 -24.37 -4.30 14.44
C LEU A 156 -23.44 -5.29 15.14
N VAL A 157 -23.36 -6.53 14.64
CA VAL A 157 -22.54 -7.61 15.21
C VAL A 157 -21.20 -7.80 14.52
N LEU A 158 -20.92 -7.03 13.45
CA LEU A 158 -19.67 -7.12 12.72
C LEU A 158 -18.53 -6.46 13.50
N THR A 159 -17.37 -7.13 13.51
CA THR A 159 -16.12 -6.59 14.06
C THR A 159 -15.21 -5.99 12.98
N ARG A 160 -15.26 -6.56 11.78
CA ARG A 160 -14.43 -6.18 10.63
C ARG A 160 -15.12 -6.54 9.32
N VAL A 161 -14.99 -5.67 8.33
CA VAL A 161 -15.37 -5.92 6.93
C VAL A 161 -14.17 -5.65 6.04
N GLU A 162 -13.90 -6.55 5.12
CA GLU A 162 -12.78 -6.47 4.19
C GLU A 162 -13.29 -6.52 2.76
N VAL A 163 -12.80 -5.60 1.93
CA VAL A 163 -13.16 -5.51 0.51
C VAL A 163 -11.98 -6.00 -0.31
N LEU A 164 -12.17 -7.15 -0.95
CA LEU A 164 -11.22 -7.75 -1.88
C LEU A 164 -11.63 -7.40 -3.31
N ARG A 165 -10.68 -6.96 -4.13
CA ARG A 165 -10.92 -6.68 -5.55
C ARG A 165 -9.96 -7.52 -6.40
N GLY A 166 -10.49 -8.12 -7.46
CA GLY A 166 -9.65 -8.75 -8.49
C GLY A 166 -8.75 -7.71 -9.17
N ALA A 167 -7.57 -8.15 -9.61
CA ALA A 167 -6.65 -7.36 -10.43
C ALA A 167 -7.25 -7.11 -11.82
#